data_AF-A0A2J0YVH7-F1
#
_entry.id   AF-A0A2J0YVH7-F1
#
_cell.length_a   1.000
_cell.length_b   1.000
_cell.length_c   1.000
_cell.angle_alpha   90.00
_cell.angle_beta   90.00
_cell.angle_gamma   90.00
#
_symmetry.space_group_name_H-M   'P 1'
#
loop_
_entity.id
_entity.type
_entity.pdbx_description
1 polymer ?
#
loop_
_entity_poly.entity_id
_entity_poly.type
_entity_poly.pdbx_seq_one_letter_code
_entity_poly.pdbx_strand_id
1 'polypeptide(L)'
;MPIITTKEGLNINSEHVVQFTALRNGKTRFLLSTGGEQICEAYADVAELFIPVIPANPGFIAVFAERWEDGFFQYKQRSVIAWRLCPSGNYPIFEGYGDSNDDYAVIIDPAGGIYDGDGNVYASLEDWKKEYEAEANELAARSAKAA
;
A
#
# COMPACT_ATOMS: atom_id res chain seq x y z
N MET A 1 -17.15 5.90 4.14
CA MET A 1 -16.66 7.14 4.79
C MET A 1 -15.84 6.76 6.00
N PRO A 2 -14.59 7.23 6.13
CA PRO A 2 -13.81 7.02 7.34
C PRO A 2 -14.27 7.96 8.47
N ILE A 3 -14.34 7.44 9.70
CA ILE A 3 -14.56 8.25 10.91
C ILE A 3 -13.20 8.50 11.54
N ILE A 4 -12.91 9.76 11.88
CA ILE A 4 -11.68 10.14 12.56
C ILE A 4 -11.93 10.02 14.07
N THR A 5 -11.39 8.99 14.69
CA THR A 5 -11.42 8.82 16.15
C THR A 5 -10.20 9.51 16.78
N THR A 6 -10.47 10.26 17.83
CA THR A 6 -9.48 11.11 18.52
C THR A 6 -9.19 10.57 19.93
N LYS A 7 -8.01 10.88 20.47
CA LYS A 7 -7.62 10.48 21.84
C LYS A 7 -8.46 11.16 22.92
N GLU A 8 -9.07 12.30 22.60
CA GLU A 8 -10.03 12.98 23.45
C GLU A 8 -11.43 12.31 23.47
N GLY A 9 -11.61 11.19 22.77
CA GLY A 9 -12.88 10.45 22.73
C GLY A 9 -13.92 11.03 21.78
N LEU A 10 -13.51 11.96 20.92
CA LEU A 10 -14.37 12.55 19.88
C LEU A 10 -14.28 11.75 18.59
N ASN A 11 -15.41 11.69 17.87
CA ASN A 11 -15.50 11.13 16.53
C ASN A 11 -15.87 12.25 15.56
N ILE A 12 -15.01 12.48 14.55
CA ILE A 12 -15.22 13.49 13.52
C ILE A 12 -15.57 12.78 12.21
N ASN A 13 -16.67 13.19 11.58
CA ASN A 13 -17.00 12.73 10.23
C ASN A 13 -16.07 13.40 9.22
N SER A 14 -15.27 12.60 8.50
CA SER A 14 -14.33 13.09 7.49
C SER A 14 -14.99 13.84 6.34
N GLU A 15 -16.25 13.55 5.99
CA GLU A 15 -16.97 14.28 4.93
C GLU A 15 -17.22 15.75 5.27
N HIS A 16 -17.23 16.09 6.55
CA HIS A 16 -17.40 17.47 7.01
C HIS A 16 -16.07 18.19 7.20
N VAL A 17 -14.92 17.53 7.02
CA VAL A 17 -13.62 18.19 7.13
C VAL A 17 -13.31 18.89 5.80
N VAL A 18 -13.23 20.21 5.83
CA VAL A 18 -12.87 21.03 4.67
C VAL A 18 -11.34 21.15 4.55
N GLN A 19 -10.67 21.26 5.69
CA GLN A 19 -9.23 21.40 5.78
C GLN A 19 -8.75 20.84 7.11
N PHE A 20 -7.54 20.28 7.14
CA PHE A 20 -6.84 19.97 8.36
C PHE A 20 -5.43 20.57 8.36
N THR A 21 -4.85 20.79 9.55
CA THR A 21 -3.49 21.31 9.70
C THR A 21 -2.82 20.69 10.91
N ALA A 22 -1.65 20.08 10.70
CA ALA A 22 -0.80 19.59 11.78
C ALA A 22 -0.19 20.78 12.54
N LEU A 23 -0.36 20.79 13.86
CA LEU A 23 0.15 21.83 14.74
C LEU A 23 1.47 21.39 15.39
N ARG A 24 2.30 22.36 15.78
CA ARG A 24 3.61 22.11 16.41
C ARG A 24 3.55 21.34 17.74
N ASN A 25 2.39 21.33 18.39
CA ASN A 25 2.16 20.63 19.66
C ASN A 25 1.71 19.17 19.45
N GLY A 26 1.78 18.65 18.22
CA GLY A 26 1.38 17.27 17.90
C GLY A 26 -0.13 17.08 17.71
N LYS A 27 -0.95 18.12 17.87
CA LYS A 27 -2.39 18.06 17.58
C LYS A 27 -2.69 18.41 16.14
N THR A 28 -3.88 18.05 15.67
CA THR A 28 -4.41 18.44 14.38
C THR A 28 -5.59 19.40 14.58
N ARG A 29 -5.59 20.51 13.84
CA ARG A 29 -6.76 21.38 13.70
C ARG A 29 -7.58 20.91 12.51
N PHE A 30 -8.88 20.68 12.71
CA PHE A 30 -9.87 20.38 11.70
C PHE A 30 -10.79 21.57 11.51
N LEU A 31 -10.89 22.08 10.28
CA LEU A 31 -11.90 23.04 9.86
C LEU A 31 -13.09 22.27 9.30
N LEU A 32 -14.26 22.46 9.90
CA LEU A 32 -15.49 21.76 9.52
C LEU A 32 -16.32 22.57 8.51
N SER A 33 -17.16 21.91 7.74
CA SER A 33 -18.06 22.52 6.75
C SER A 33 -19.10 23.44 7.39
N THR A 34 -19.30 23.36 8.70
CA THR A 34 -20.14 24.26 9.49
C THR A 34 -19.45 25.59 9.83
N GLY A 35 -18.16 25.74 9.49
CA GLY A 35 -17.32 26.87 9.89
C GLY A 35 -16.70 26.75 11.28
N GLY A 36 -17.01 25.68 12.02
CA GLY A 36 -16.39 25.39 13.32
C GLY A 36 -15.00 24.77 13.20
N GLU A 37 -14.19 24.93 14.24
CA GLU A 37 -12.87 24.30 14.36
C GLU A 37 -12.86 23.26 15.49
N GLN A 38 -12.15 22.16 15.30
CA GLN A 38 -11.80 21.22 16.37
C GLN A 38 -10.29 20.98 16.42
N ILE A 39 -9.70 21.00 17.61
CA ILE A 39 -8.28 20.76 17.82
C ILE A 39 -8.12 19.55 18.74
N CYS A 40 -7.61 18.46 18.19
CA CYS A 40 -7.55 17.17 18.86
C CYS A 40 -6.38 16.33 18.33
N GLU A 41 -6.09 15.23 18.99
CA GLU A 41 -5.06 14.28 18.57
C GLU A 41 -5.72 13.05 17.95
N ALA A 42 -5.42 12.75 16.68
CA ALA A 42 -5.95 11.58 15.99
C ALA A 42 -5.16 10.31 16.37
N TYR A 43 -5.82 9.15 16.37
CA TYR A 43 -5.13 7.87 16.56
C TYR A 43 -4.30 7.42 15.34
N ALA A 44 -4.72 7.82 14.14
CA ALA A 44 -4.09 7.45 12.88
C ALA A 44 -3.54 8.70 12.18
N ASP A 45 -2.73 8.49 11.13
CA ASP A 45 -2.38 9.58 10.22
C ASP A 45 -3.64 10.10 9.53
N VAL A 46 -3.95 11.36 9.79
CA VAL A 46 -5.14 12.04 9.27
C VAL A 46 -5.08 12.11 7.74
N ALA A 47 -3.90 12.29 7.16
CA ALA A 47 -3.76 12.45 5.72
C ALA A 47 -4.22 11.18 4.97
N GLU A 48 -3.96 10.00 5.52
CA GLU A 48 -4.33 8.72 4.92
C GLU A 48 -5.85 8.56 4.75
N LEU A 49 -6.64 9.16 5.65
CA LEU A 49 -8.10 9.07 5.63
C LEU A 49 -8.73 9.86 4.48
N PHE A 50 -7.97 10.75 3.83
CA PHE A 50 -8.41 11.54 2.69
C PHE A 50 -7.85 11.05 1.36
N ILE A 51 -7.04 9.97 1.36
CA ILE A 51 -6.51 9.41 0.11
C ILE A 51 -7.65 8.69 -0.63
N PRO A 52 -7.93 9.03 -1.90
CA PRO A 52 -9.02 8.42 -2.63
C PRO A 52 -8.75 6.94 -2.89
N VAL A 53 -9.81 6.14 -2.73
CA VAL A 53 -9.82 4.72 -3.08
C VAL A 53 -10.83 4.51 -4.20
N ILE A 54 -10.37 3.98 -5.33
CA ILE A 54 -11.21 3.65 -6.49
C ILE A 54 -11.26 2.13 -6.69
N PRO A 55 -12.40 1.54 -7.12
CA PRO A 55 -12.45 0.12 -7.47
C PRO A 55 -11.45 -0.23 -8.58
N ALA A 56 -10.84 -1.41 -8.47
CA ALA A 56 -10.01 -1.95 -9.55
C ALA A 56 -10.88 -2.59 -10.62
N ASN A 57 -10.45 -2.53 -11.89
CA ASN A 57 -11.08 -3.38 -12.91
C ASN A 57 -10.85 -4.86 -12.54
N PRO A 58 -11.83 -5.74 -12.79
CA PRO A 58 -11.63 -7.17 -12.56
C PRO A 58 -10.44 -7.71 -13.36
N GLY A 59 -9.65 -8.60 -12.74
CA GLY A 59 -8.55 -9.31 -13.40
C GLY A 59 -7.14 -8.83 -13.03
N PHE A 60 -6.99 -7.73 -12.29
CA PHE A 60 -5.69 -7.36 -11.73
C PHE A 60 -5.29 -8.33 -10.60
N ILE A 61 -4.05 -8.82 -10.66
CA ILE A 61 -3.50 -9.77 -9.68
C ILE A 61 -2.14 -9.26 -9.23
N ALA A 62 -1.92 -9.15 -7.91
CA ALA A 62 -0.59 -8.95 -7.36
C ALA A 62 0.07 -10.28 -7.02
N VAL A 63 1.37 -10.37 -7.29
CA VAL A 63 2.21 -11.52 -6.97
C VAL A 63 3.15 -11.12 -5.85
N PHE A 64 3.07 -11.86 -4.75
CA PHE A 64 3.99 -11.78 -3.62
C PHE A 64 5.02 -12.89 -3.77
N ALA A 65 6.28 -12.56 -3.52
CA ALA A 65 7.37 -13.52 -3.53
C ALA A 65 8.14 -13.47 -2.22
N GLU A 66 8.42 -14.65 -1.69
CA GLU A 66 9.21 -14.83 -0.49
C GLU A 66 10.26 -15.91 -0.73
N ARG A 67 11.50 -15.64 -0.33
CA ARG A 67 12.59 -16.63 -0.32
C ARG A 67 12.77 -17.15 1.10
N TRP A 68 12.58 -18.46 1.28
CA TRP A 68 12.77 -19.12 2.56
C TRP A 68 14.25 -19.39 2.85
N GLU A 69 14.56 -19.75 4.11
CA GLU A 69 15.93 -19.98 4.57
C GLU A 69 16.65 -21.11 3.81
N ASP A 70 15.90 -22.11 3.36
CA ASP A 70 16.39 -23.24 2.56
C ASP A 70 16.62 -22.87 1.07
N GLY A 71 16.32 -21.63 0.69
CA GLY A 71 16.42 -21.13 -0.67
C GLY A 71 15.21 -21.46 -1.55
N PHE A 72 14.15 -22.03 -1.00
CA PHE A 72 12.89 -22.22 -1.71
C PHE A 72 12.19 -20.87 -1.93
N PHE A 73 11.60 -20.70 -3.12
CA PHE A 73 10.83 -19.51 -3.46
C PHE A 73 9.33 -19.82 -3.43
N GLN A 74 8.61 -19.11 -2.57
CA GLN A 74 7.15 -19.18 -2.49
C GLN A 74 6.52 -17.98 -3.20
N TYR A 75 5.54 -18.27 -4.06
CA TYR A 75 4.77 -17.26 -4.77
C TYR A 75 3.30 -17.32 -4.36
N LYS A 76 2.74 -16.18 -3.99
CA LYS A 76 1.31 -16.05 -3.65
C LYS A 76 0.66 -15.01 -4.55
N GLN A 77 -0.48 -15.35 -5.12
CA GLN A 77 -1.27 -14.45 -5.95
C GLN A 77 -2.51 -13.96 -5.21
N ARG A 78 -2.82 -12.67 -5.34
CA ARG A 78 -4.03 -12.07 -4.76
C ARG A 78 -4.67 -11.08 -5.73
N SER A 79 -5.99 -11.12 -5.81
CA SER A 79 -6.76 -10.17 -6.59
C SER A 79 -6.65 -8.77 -6.01
N VAL A 80 -6.38 -7.78 -6.87
CA VAL A 80 -6.48 -6.37 -6.52
C VAL A 80 -7.95 -5.97 -6.61
N ILE A 81 -8.52 -5.49 -5.51
CA ILE A 81 -9.95 -5.13 -5.43
C ILE A 81 -10.18 -3.62 -5.56
N ALA A 82 -9.18 -2.80 -5.22
CA ALA A 82 -9.23 -1.36 -5.32
C ALA A 82 -7.82 -0.76 -5.43
N TRP A 83 -7.74 0.52 -5.76
CA TRP A 83 -6.51 1.30 -5.84
C TRP A 83 -6.60 2.51 -4.93
N ARG A 84 -5.56 2.69 -4.12
CA ARG A 84 -5.33 3.91 -3.35
C ARG A 84 -4.53 4.88 -4.22
N LEU A 85 -5.08 6.06 -4.49
CA LEU A 85 -4.48 7.06 -5.38
C LEU A 85 -3.60 8.01 -4.57
N CYS A 86 -2.34 7.64 -4.35
CA CYS A 86 -1.38 8.46 -3.61
C CYS A 86 -0.62 9.41 -4.56
N PRO A 87 -0.06 10.54 -4.06
CA PRO A 87 0.77 11.42 -4.87
C PRO A 87 1.97 10.73 -5.54
N SER A 88 2.53 9.71 -4.88
CA SER A 88 3.68 8.93 -5.38
C SER A 88 3.32 7.78 -6.31
N GLY A 89 2.02 7.54 -6.56
CA GLY A 89 1.56 6.43 -7.38
C GLY A 89 0.29 5.77 -6.84
N ASN A 90 -0.18 4.77 -7.58
CA ASN A 90 -1.37 4.02 -7.22
C ASN A 90 -0.97 2.73 -6.51
N TYR A 91 -1.49 2.51 -5.30
CA TYR A 91 -1.17 1.35 -4.50
C TYR A 91 -2.35 0.37 -4.48
N PRO A 92 -2.12 -0.94 -4.72
CA PRO A 92 -3.18 -1.92 -4.73
C PRO A 92 -3.77 -2.13 -3.33
N ILE A 93 -5.06 -2.46 -3.29
CA ILE A 93 -5.78 -2.89 -2.09
C ILE A 93 -6.28 -4.31 -2.34
N PHE A 94 -6.16 -5.15 -1.31
CA PHE A 94 -6.52 -6.56 -1.34
C PHE A 94 -7.65 -6.86 -0.38
N GLU A 95 -8.38 -7.95 -0.63
CA GLU A 95 -9.33 -8.49 0.34
C GLU A 95 -8.60 -9.13 1.53
N GLY A 96 -9.07 -8.85 2.75
CA GLY A 96 -8.61 -9.47 3.98
C GLY A 96 -7.51 -8.70 4.74
N TYR A 97 -7.36 -9.03 6.02
CA TYR A 97 -6.29 -8.53 6.87
C TYR A 97 -5.01 -9.34 6.59
N GLY A 98 -3.89 -8.65 6.41
CA GLY A 98 -2.59 -9.28 6.24
C GLY A 98 -1.48 -8.28 6.54
N ASP A 99 -0.52 -8.68 7.37
CA ASP A 99 0.61 -7.84 7.80
C ASP A 99 1.59 -7.55 6.65
N SER A 100 1.52 -8.29 5.55
CA SER A 100 2.37 -8.17 4.35
C SER A 100 1.61 -7.70 3.11
N ASN A 101 0.50 -6.97 3.29
CA ASN A 101 -0.30 -6.49 2.15
C ASN A 101 0.46 -5.50 1.25
N ASP A 102 1.55 -4.89 1.71
CA ASP A 102 2.25 -3.85 0.95
C ASP A 102 3.46 -4.36 0.16
N ASP A 103 3.91 -5.60 0.41
CA ASP A 103 5.15 -6.17 -0.18
C ASP A 103 4.87 -7.08 -1.39
N TYR A 104 4.01 -6.62 -2.31
CA TYR A 104 3.89 -7.30 -3.60
C TYR A 104 5.10 -6.99 -4.48
N ALA A 105 5.50 -7.96 -5.29
CA ALA A 105 6.67 -7.82 -6.14
C ALA A 105 6.31 -7.40 -7.58
N VAL A 106 5.23 -7.95 -8.15
CA VAL A 106 4.70 -7.56 -9.47
C VAL A 106 3.18 -7.55 -9.51
N ILE A 107 2.64 -6.80 -10.46
CA ILE A 107 1.23 -6.85 -10.85
C ILE A 107 1.09 -7.50 -12.23
N ILE A 108 0.07 -8.34 -12.37
CA ILE A 108 -0.45 -8.86 -13.63
C ILE A 108 -1.72 -8.07 -13.94
N ASP A 109 -1.76 -7.43 -15.11
CA ASP A 109 -2.94 -6.74 -15.60
C ASP A 109 -3.97 -7.70 -16.23
N PRO A 110 -5.24 -7.27 -16.43
CA PRO A 110 -6.26 -8.11 -17.04
C PRO A 110 -5.98 -8.55 -18.49
N ALA A 111 -5.08 -7.88 -19.20
CA ALA A 111 -4.64 -8.23 -20.54
C ALA A 111 -3.45 -9.21 -20.54
N GLY A 112 -2.91 -9.54 -19.36
CA GLY A 112 -1.76 -10.43 -19.18
C GLY A 112 -0.40 -9.72 -19.17
N GLY A 113 -0.36 -8.39 -19.19
CA GLY A 113 0.85 -7.62 -18.99
C GLY A 113 1.35 -7.74 -17.55
N ILE A 114 2.67 -7.74 -17.36
CA ILE A 114 3.29 -7.94 -16.05
C ILE A 114 4.27 -6.81 -15.79
N TYR A 115 4.12 -6.12 -14.66
CA TYR A 115 4.96 -4.99 -14.31
C TYR A 115 5.32 -4.95 -12.83
N ASP A 116 6.53 -4.51 -12.52
CA ASP A 116 7.00 -4.29 -11.15
C ASP A 116 6.81 -2.83 -10.68
N GLY A 117 7.20 -2.55 -9.44
CA GLY A 117 7.12 -1.22 -8.85
C GLY A 117 8.05 -0.18 -9.49
N ASP A 118 9.09 -0.61 -10.20
CA ASP A 118 10.03 0.25 -10.92
C ASP A 118 9.57 0.58 -12.34
N GLY A 119 8.47 -0.04 -12.79
CA GLY A 119 7.88 0.15 -14.11
C GLY A 119 8.53 -0.72 -15.18
N ASN A 120 9.32 -1.73 -14.82
CA ASN A 120 9.78 -2.72 -15.78
C ASN A 120 8.59 -3.59 -16.22
N VAL A 121 8.62 -4.04 -17.47
CA VAL A 121 7.56 -4.84 -18.07
C VAL A 121 8.14 -6.17 -18.52
N TYR A 122 7.46 -7.26 -18.17
CA TYR A 122 7.89 -8.61 -18.43
C TYR A 122 6.96 -9.30 -19.43
N ALA A 123 7.54 -10.13 -20.30
CA ALA A 123 6.78 -10.88 -21.29
C ALA A 123 5.95 -12.01 -20.68
N SER A 124 6.40 -12.57 -19.56
CA SER A 124 5.71 -13.62 -18.82
C SER A 124 6.10 -13.64 -17.35
N LEU A 125 5.25 -14.27 -16.53
CA LEU A 125 5.51 -14.37 -15.08
C LEU A 125 6.75 -15.23 -14.81
N GLU A 126 7.01 -16.22 -15.66
CA GLU A 126 8.18 -17.08 -15.56
C GLU A 126 9.48 -16.34 -15.89
N ASP A 127 9.43 -15.38 -16.80
CA ASP A 127 10.60 -14.53 -17.09
C ASP A 127 10.92 -13.63 -15.91
N TRP A 128 9.89 -13.00 -15.32
CA TRP A 128 10.06 -12.23 -14.09
C TRP A 128 10.60 -13.08 -12.93
N LYS A 129 10.04 -14.28 -12.69
CA LYS A 129 10.51 -15.18 -11.61
C LYS A 129 11.99 -15.53 -11.76
N LYS A 130 12.45 -15.84 -12.98
CA LYS A 130 13.87 -16.15 -13.23
C LYS A 130 14.78 -14.99 -12.86
N GLU A 131 14.37 -13.77 -13.19
CA GLU A 131 15.12 -12.56 -12.84
C GLU A 131 15.14 -12.34 -11.34
N TYR A 132 13.96 -12.36 -10.70
CA TYR A 132 13.82 -12.23 -9.25
C TYR A 132 14.66 -13.26 -8.48
N GLU A 133 14.60 -14.53 -8.87
CA GLU A 133 15.37 -15.61 -8.23
C GLU A 133 16.88 -15.43 -8.43
N ALA A 134 17.32 -14.98 -9.60
CA ALA A 134 18.72 -14.71 -9.88
C ALA A 134 19.27 -13.58 -8.99
N GLU A 135 18.53 -12.47 -8.89
CA GLU A 135 18.90 -11.33 -8.04
C GLU A 135 18.93 -11.70 -6.56
N ALA A 136 17.89 -12.38 -6.07
CA ALA A 136 17.80 -12.81 -4.67
C ALA A 136 18.93 -13.76 -4.29
N ASN A 137 19.29 -14.69 -5.19
CA ASN A 137 20.41 -15.60 -4.96
C ASN A 137 21.77 -14.90 -5.02
N GLU A 138 21.95 -13.93 -5.90
CA GLU A 138 23.17 -13.11 -5.94
C GLU A 138 23.34 -12.31 -4.65
N LEU A 139 22.28 -11.66 -4.17
CA LEU A 139 22.27 -10.91 -2.91
C LEU A 139 22.61 -11.82 -1.72
N ALA A 140 22.02 -13.02 -1.65
CA ALA A 140 22.34 -14.00 -0.62
C ALA A 140 23.82 -14.43 -0.67
N ALA A 141 24.35 -14.69 -1.87
CA ALA A 141 25.75 -15.09 -2.06
C ALA A 141 26.74 -13.99 -1.68
N ARG A 142 26.41 -12.72 -1.98
CA ARG A 142 27.23 -11.55 -1.57
C ARG A 142 27.24 -11.39 -0.06
N SER A 143 26.09 -11.50 0.59
CA SER A 143 25.97 -11.43 2.05
C SER A 143 26.75 -12.55 2.75
N ALA A 144 26.71 -13.77 2.22
CA ALA A 144 27.48 -14.90 2.76
C ALA A 144 29.01 -14.74 2.61
N LYS A 145 29.48 -14.03 1.59
CA LYS A 145 30.92 -13.72 1.42
C LYS A 145 31.42 -12.60 2.33
N ALA A 146 30.52 -11.78 2.86
CA ALA A 146 30.85 -10.65 3.72
C ALA A 146 30.81 -10.98 5.22
N ALA A 147 30.33 -12.17 5.59
CA ALA A 147 30.29 -12.72 6.95
C ALA A 147 31.52 -13.60 7.23
#